data_AF-A0A4R4QNB6-F1
#
_entry.id   AF-A0A4R4QNB6-F1
#
_cell.length_a   1.000
_cell.length_b   1.000
_cell.length_c   1.000
_cell.angle_alpha   90.00
_cell.angle_beta   90.00
_cell.angle_gamma   90.00
#
_symmetry.space_group_name_H-M   'P 1'
#
loop_
_entity.id
_entity.type
_entity.pdbx_description
1 polymer ?
#
loop_
_entity_poly.entity_id
_entity_poly.type
_entity_poly.pdbx_seq_one_letter_code
_entity_poly.pdbx_strand_id
1 'polypeptide(L)' 'GAGEGIGLANVDERMRQVYGEEYGLTVETALGAGTKVNLRVPKYRSGVFPD' A
#
# COMPACT_ATOMS: atom_id res chain seq x y z
N GLY A 1 5.67 -8.66 19.56
CA GLY A 1 5.78 -7.21 19.39
C GLY A 1 4.91 -6.80 18.24
N ALA A 2 3.70 -6.34 18.52
CA ALA A 2 2.84 -5.73 17.51
C ALA A 2 3.02 -4.23 17.68
N GLY A 3 3.81 -3.60 16.81
CA GLY A 3 3.69 -2.16 16.64
C GLY A 3 2.24 -1.88 16.28
N GLU A 4 1.65 -0.88 16.93
CA GLU A 4 0.38 -0.28 16.51
C GLU A 4 0.32 -0.21 14.98
N GLY A 5 -0.81 -0.54 14.35
CA GLY A 5 -0.97 -0.86 12.92
C GLY A 5 -0.62 0.25 11.90
N ILE A 6 0.28 1.16 12.25
CA ILE A 6 0.77 2.31 11.48
C ILE A 6 1.47 1.92 10.18
N GLY A 7 2.02 0.71 10.08
CA GLY A 7 2.81 0.29 8.92
C GLY A 7 1.99 0.32 7.63
N LEU A 8 0.85 -0.38 7.59
CA LEU A 8 0.02 -0.44 6.40
C LEU A 8 -0.71 0.88 6.13
N ALA A 9 -1.11 1.61 7.18
CA ALA A 9 -1.72 2.93 7.04
C ALA A 9 -0.76 3.94 6.38
N ASN A 10 0.51 3.96 6.82
CA ASN A 10 1.53 4.83 6.23
C ASN A 10 1.87 4.47 4.78
N VAL A 11 1.73 3.19 4.40
CA VAL A 11 1.91 2.78 3.00
C VAL A 11 0.70 3.20 2.17
N ASP A 12 -0.54 3.06 2.68
CA ASP A 12 -1.76 3.48 1.97
C ASP A 12 -1.77 4.98 1.69
N GLU A 13 -1.54 5.79 2.71
CA GLU A 13 -1.47 7.24 2.59
C GLU A 13 -0.40 7.67 1.58
N ARG A 14 0.80 7.06 1.66
CA ARG A 14 1.90 7.39 0.74
C ARG A 14 1.57 6.99 -0.69
N MET A 15 0.96 5.84 -0.90
CA MET A 15 0.63 5.39 -2.25
C MET A 15 -0.44 6.28 -2.88
N ARG A 16 -1.44 6.73 -2.10
CA ARG A 16 -2.43 7.73 -2.54
C ARG A 16 -1.80 9.08 -2.84
N GLN A 17 -0.94 9.58 -1.95
CA GLN A 17 -0.25 10.86 -2.11
C GLN A 17 0.69 10.85 -3.33
N VAL A 18 1.40 9.74 -3.52
CA VAL A 18 2.34 9.57 -4.62
C VAL A 18 1.49 9.33 -5.88
N TYR A 19 0.86 8.19 -6.06
CA TYR A 19 0.35 7.80 -7.38
C TYR A 19 -1.09 8.23 -7.70
N GLY A 20 -1.84 8.71 -6.72
CA GLY A 20 -3.26 9.08 -6.87
C GLY A 20 -4.16 8.22 -5.98
N GLU A 21 -5.37 8.71 -5.70
CA GLU A 21 -6.31 8.11 -4.75
C GLU A 21 -6.67 6.65 -5.09
N GLU A 22 -6.61 6.28 -6.36
CA GLU A 22 -6.87 4.92 -6.83
C GLU A 22 -5.75 3.90 -6.53
N TYR A 23 -4.60 4.35 -6.01
CA TYR A 23 -3.42 3.50 -5.76
C TYR A 23 -3.26 3.08 -4.29
N GLY A 24 -4.26 3.31 -3.44
CA GLY A 24 -4.28 2.78 -2.08
C GLY A 24 -4.31 1.24 -2.00
N LEU A 25 -4.14 0.72 -0.78
CA LEU A 25 -4.11 -0.71 -0.49
C LEU A 25 -5.53 -1.30 -0.51
N THR A 26 -5.66 -2.52 -1.01
CA THR A 26 -6.87 -3.34 -0.82
C THR A 26 -6.55 -4.53 0.07
N VAL A 27 -7.34 -4.72 1.14
CA VAL A 27 -7.16 -5.80 2.11
C VAL A 27 -8.30 -6.80 1.97
N GLU A 28 -7.96 -8.04 1.65
CA GLU A 28 -8.88 -9.18 1.60
C GLU A 28 -8.56 -10.10 2.80
N THR A 29 -9.56 -10.47 3.59
CA THR A 29 -9.38 -11.38 4.72
C THR A 29 -10.53 -12.37 4.82
N ALA A 30 -10.22 -13.57 5.29
CA ALA A 30 -11.20 -14.60 5.59
C ALA A 30 -10.72 -15.45 6.77
N LEU A 31 -11.67 -15.91 7.60
CA LEU A 31 -11.38 -16.74 8.76
C LEU A 31 -10.63 -18.00 8.34
N GLY A 32 -9.49 -18.27 8.99
CA GLY A 32 -8.65 -19.44 8.70
C GLY A 32 -7.80 -19.36 7.43
N ALA A 33 -8.05 -18.38 6.54
CA ALA A 33 -7.27 -18.18 5.31
C ALA A 33 -6.16 -17.12 5.45
N GLY A 34 -6.24 -16.28 6.48
CA GLY A 34 -5.29 -15.20 6.73
C GLY A 34 -5.70 -13.89 6.05
N THR A 35 -4.71 -13.10 5.67
CA THR A 35 -4.90 -11.76 5.11
C THR A 35 -4.06 -11.60 3.85
N LYS A 36 -4.69 -11.15 2.78
CA LYS A 36 -4.05 -10.80 1.53
C LYS A 36 -4.13 -9.30 1.32
N VAL A 37 -3.00 -8.68 1.05
CA VAL A 37 -2.90 -7.25 0.75
C VAL A 37 -2.50 -7.09 -0.71
N ASN A 38 -3.28 -6.33 -1.48
CA ASN A 38 -2.99 -6.02 -2.87
C ASN A 38 -2.56 -4.55 -2.98
N LEU A 39 -1.54 -4.30 -3.79
CA LEU A 39 -1.02 -2.98 -4.10
C LEU A 39 -0.72 -2.87 -5.59
N ARG A 40 -0.99 -1.70 -6.18
CA ARG A 40 -0.62 -1.39 -7.58
C ARG A 40 0.48 -0.33 -7.58
N VAL A 41 1.58 -0.60 -8.29
CA VAL A 41 2.68 0.37 -8.46
C VAL A 41 2.88 0.61 -9.96
N PRO A 42 2.75 1.85 -10.44
CA PRO A 42 3.10 2.17 -11.82
C PRO A 42 4.58 1.87 -12.10
N LYS A 43 4.87 1.24 -13.24
CA LYS A 43 6.25 0.89 -13.64
C LYS A 43 7.14 2.13 -13.87
N TYR A 44 6.54 3.24 -14.28
CA TYR A 44 7.23 4.51 -14.54
C TYR A 44 6.39 5.68 -14.05
N ARG A 45 7.07 6.68 -13.49
CA ARG A 45 6.49 7.98 -13.17
C ARG A 45 7.52 9.08 -13.47
N SER A 46 7.14 10.11 -14.22
CA SER A 46 8.00 11.29 -14.39
C SER A 46 8.26 11.91 -13.01
N GLY A 47 9.54 12.00 -12.61
CA GLY A 47 9.96 12.65 -11.36
C GLY A 47 10.34 11.71 -10.21
N VAL A 48 10.32 10.39 -10.39
CA VAL A 48 10.87 9.42 -9.40
C VAL A 48 12.05 8.71 -10.05
N PHE A 49 13.26 9.14 -9.71
CA PHE A 49 14.50 8.46 -10.09
C PHE A 49 14.98 7.61 -8.90
N PRO A 50 15.40 6.36 -9.11
CA PRO A 50 16.14 5.64 -8.09
C PRO A 50 17.48 6.37 -7.89
N ASP A 51 17.88 6.57 -6.63
CA ASP A 51 19.23 7.04 -6.28
C ASP A 51 20.33 6.15 -6.87
#